data_AF-A0A2G9M7V1-F1
#
_entry.id   AF-A0A2G9M7V1-F1
#
_cell.length_a   1.000
_cell.length_b   1.000
_cell.length_c   1.000
_cell.angle_alpha   90.00
_cell.angle_beta   90.00
_cell.angle_gamma   90.00
#
_symmetry.space_group_name_H-M   'P 1'
#
loop_
_entity.id
_entity.type
_entity.pdbx_description
1 polymer ?
#
loop_
_entity_poly.entity_id
_entity_poly.type
_entity_poly.pdbx_seq_one_letter_code
_entity_poly.pdbx_strand_id
1 'polypeptide(L)'
;MARRFDQANFVAIRTQVDAGHRIKEKLPGVARAYCRGDTLRSIVEQFSIVEKFDLLSEDQAVNALEYALKGHSGGFEIEAYEGLIPKEDQASLRKKRKKEFGKRSLMNRYGVHAFSKYEKKRFASEGGRKAYRDGVGVHGLSEEKKRAAGRNGGLAAAIKRGEIPWSERVDIFARDVFVSCYLVDEKEAAYRIGLEERFKRSVEPRKGLPDNPAIKNEINNLYHDGMPVRSVNAISIERKRYERKLKS
;
A
#
# COMPACT_ATOMS: atom_id res chain seq x y z
N MET A 1 -26.43 -4.30 -8.56
CA MET A 1 -26.33 -4.81 -9.94
C MET A 1 -25.45 -6.06 -9.94
N ALA A 2 -26.05 -7.25 -9.91
CA ALA A 2 -25.31 -8.50 -10.11
C ALA A 2 -24.88 -8.56 -11.58
N ARG A 3 -23.58 -8.66 -11.87
CA ARG A 3 -23.11 -8.93 -13.24
C ARG A 3 -23.66 -10.30 -13.62
N ARG A 4 -24.48 -10.37 -14.68
CA ARG A 4 -24.82 -11.64 -15.32
C ARG A 4 -23.50 -12.29 -15.73
N PHE A 5 -23.13 -13.35 -15.02
CA PHE A 5 -22.04 -14.21 -15.44
C PHE A 5 -22.49 -14.87 -16.75
N ASP A 6 -21.75 -14.62 -17.82
CA ASP A 6 -21.97 -15.30 -19.09
C ASP A 6 -21.78 -16.80 -18.89
N GLN A 7 -22.76 -17.60 -19.34
CA GLN A 7 -22.75 -19.06 -19.28
C GLN A 7 -21.44 -19.62 -19.88
N ALA A 8 -20.92 -19.00 -20.94
CA ALA A 8 -19.67 -19.39 -21.57
C ALA A 8 -18.46 -19.23 -20.64
N ASN A 9 -18.41 -18.14 -19.86
CA ASN A 9 -17.34 -17.92 -18.88
C ASN A 9 -17.40 -18.93 -17.74
N PHE A 10 -18.61 -19.30 -17.30
CA PHE A 10 -18.78 -20.32 -16.27
C PHE A 10 -18.22 -21.68 -16.73
N VAL A 11 -18.58 -22.11 -17.95
CA VAL A 11 -18.09 -23.37 -18.52
C VAL A 11 -16.58 -23.34 -18.69
N ALA A 12 -16.01 -22.23 -19.19
CA ALA A 12 -14.56 -22.11 -19.37
C ALA A 12 -13.78 -22.20 -18.05
N ILE A 13 -14.27 -21.55 -16.98
CA ILE A 13 -13.65 -21.63 -15.65
C ILE A 13 -13.74 -23.06 -15.12
N ARG A 14 -14.91 -23.71 -15.21
CA ARG A 14 -15.11 -25.09 -14.76
C ARG A 14 -14.13 -26.04 -15.46
N THR A 15 -14.02 -25.95 -16.79
CA THR A 15 -13.07 -26.77 -17.57
C THR A 15 -11.62 -26.56 -17.13
N GLN A 16 -11.21 -25.33 -16.85
CA GLN A 16 -9.85 -25.03 -16.38
C GLN A 16 -9.58 -25.59 -14.97
N VAL A 17 -10.55 -25.48 -14.05
CA VAL A 17 -10.42 -25.98 -12.68
C VAL A 17 -10.37 -27.51 -12.67
N ASP A 18 -11.22 -28.17 -13.46
CA ASP A 18 -11.23 -29.64 -13.61
C ASP A 18 -9.92 -30.14 -14.22
N ALA A 19 -9.47 -29.51 -15.32
CA ALA A 19 -8.18 -29.82 -15.91
C ALA A 19 -7.03 -29.60 -14.92
N GLY A 20 -7.09 -28.55 -14.09
CA GLY A 20 -6.11 -28.32 -13.02
C GLY A 20 -6.07 -29.45 -11.99
N HIS A 21 -7.23 -29.98 -11.61
CA HIS A 21 -7.31 -31.14 -10.72
C HIS A 21 -6.67 -32.38 -11.36
N ARG A 22 -6.99 -32.65 -12.63
CA ARG A 22 -6.39 -33.76 -13.39
C ARG A 22 -4.87 -33.60 -13.58
N ILE A 23 -4.37 -32.39 -13.81
CA ILE A 23 -2.92 -32.10 -13.92
C ILE A 23 -2.22 -32.39 -12.59
N LYS A 24 -2.81 -31.96 -11.47
CA LYS A 24 -2.30 -32.26 -10.12
C LYS A 24 -2.09 -33.76 -9.92
N GLU A 25 -3.08 -34.57 -10.30
CA GLU A 25 -3.02 -36.04 -10.13
C GLU A 25 -2.02 -36.70 -11.08
N LYS A 26 -2.06 -36.34 -12.37
CA LYS A 26 -1.32 -37.07 -13.42
C LYS A 26 0.10 -36.55 -13.64
N LEU A 27 0.38 -35.29 -13.31
CA LEU A 27 1.67 -34.64 -13.60
C LEU A 27 2.22 -33.86 -12.39
N PRO A 28 2.44 -34.49 -11.21
CA PRO A 28 3.00 -33.78 -10.05
C PRO A 28 4.38 -33.17 -10.29
N GLY A 29 5.11 -33.65 -11.31
CA GLY A 29 6.40 -33.11 -11.74
C GLY A 29 6.38 -31.63 -12.15
N VAL A 30 5.21 -31.08 -12.53
CA VAL A 30 5.09 -29.65 -12.91
C VAL A 30 5.41 -28.71 -11.75
N ALA A 31 5.19 -29.13 -10.50
CA ALA A 31 5.55 -28.34 -9.33
C ALA A 31 7.06 -28.18 -9.19
N ARG A 32 7.83 -29.24 -9.48
CA ARG A 32 9.31 -29.16 -9.46
C ARG A 32 9.81 -28.19 -10.53
N ALA A 33 9.25 -28.25 -11.74
CA ALA A 33 9.58 -27.30 -12.82
C ALA A 33 9.25 -25.86 -12.41
N TYR A 34 8.06 -25.64 -11.85
CA TYR A 34 7.66 -24.33 -11.35
C TYR A 34 8.59 -23.79 -10.25
N CYS A 35 8.99 -24.64 -9.31
CA CYS A 35 9.90 -24.27 -8.21
C CYS A 35 11.34 -23.98 -8.68
N ARG A 36 11.79 -24.59 -9.77
CA ARG A 36 13.08 -24.28 -10.41
C ARG A 36 13.10 -22.92 -11.13
N GLY A 37 11.92 -22.33 -11.38
CA GLY A 37 11.79 -21.01 -11.98
C GLY A 37 11.23 -21.02 -13.41
N ASP A 38 10.80 -22.18 -13.91
CA ASP A 38 10.22 -22.30 -15.24
C ASP A 38 8.92 -21.45 -15.34
N THR A 39 8.68 -20.84 -16.50
CA THR A 39 7.45 -20.07 -16.73
C THR A 39 6.27 -21.02 -16.93
N LEU A 40 5.04 -20.60 -16.58
CA LEU A 40 3.87 -21.45 -16.78
C LEU A 40 3.73 -21.91 -18.24
N ARG A 41 3.96 -21.00 -19.20
CA ARG A 41 3.99 -21.32 -20.64
C ARG A 41 5.06 -22.36 -20.99
N SER A 42 6.29 -22.18 -20.51
CA SER A 42 7.37 -23.15 -20.73
C SER A 42 7.05 -24.52 -20.12
N ILE A 43 6.36 -24.57 -18.98
CA ILE A 43 5.90 -25.83 -18.38
C ILE A 43 4.76 -26.45 -19.20
N VAL A 44 3.80 -25.64 -19.66
CA VAL A 44 2.71 -26.10 -20.54
C VAL A 44 3.27 -26.75 -21.80
N GLU A 45 4.25 -26.11 -22.43
CA GLU A 45 4.96 -26.64 -23.61
C GLU A 45 5.77 -27.90 -23.27
N GLN A 46 6.64 -27.84 -22.24
CA GLN A 46 7.51 -28.95 -21.83
C GLN A 46 6.72 -30.23 -21.51
N PHE A 47 5.54 -30.09 -20.91
CA PHE A 47 4.72 -31.23 -20.51
C PHE A 47 3.60 -31.56 -21.51
N SER A 48 3.48 -30.82 -22.61
CA SER A 48 2.41 -30.96 -23.62
C SER A 48 1.02 -30.96 -22.98
N ILE A 49 0.76 -29.98 -22.13
CA ILE A 49 -0.47 -29.93 -21.30
C ILE A 49 -1.71 -29.71 -22.18
N VAL A 50 -1.59 -28.94 -23.26
CA VAL A 50 -2.71 -28.66 -24.16
C VAL A 50 -3.25 -29.96 -24.75
N GLU A 51 -2.37 -30.79 -25.31
CA GLU A 51 -2.72 -32.05 -25.96
C GLU A 51 -3.13 -33.13 -24.95
N LYS A 52 -2.46 -33.24 -23.80
CA LYS A 52 -2.74 -34.29 -22.81
C LYS A 52 -4.06 -34.13 -22.05
N PHE A 53 -4.59 -32.91 -21.99
CA PHE A 53 -5.80 -32.59 -21.24
C PHE A 53 -6.90 -32.00 -22.12
N ASP A 54 -6.77 -32.14 -23.45
CA ASP A 54 -7.77 -31.75 -24.44
C ASP A 54 -8.23 -30.28 -24.30
N LEU A 55 -7.26 -29.38 -24.08
CA LEU A 55 -7.52 -27.96 -23.89
C LEU A 55 -7.49 -27.21 -25.22
N LEU A 56 -8.34 -26.19 -25.35
CA LEU A 56 -8.53 -25.47 -26.62
C LEU A 56 -7.43 -24.44 -26.90
N SER A 57 -6.69 -24.03 -25.87
CA SER A 57 -5.62 -23.03 -26.03
C SER A 57 -4.55 -23.14 -24.95
N GLU A 58 -3.39 -22.58 -25.25
CA GLU A 58 -2.28 -22.45 -24.30
C GLU A 58 -2.71 -21.63 -23.06
N ASP A 59 -3.55 -20.60 -23.22
CA ASP A 59 -4.04 -19.79 -22.11
C ASP A 59 -4.94 -20.60 -21.16
N GLN A 60 -5.77 -21.51 -21.70
CA GLN A 60 -6.53 -22.45 -20.87
C GLN A 60 -5.59 -23.39 -20.11
N ALA A 61 -4.54 -23.90 -20.76
CA ALA A 61 -3.54 -24.75 -20.13
C ALA A 61 -2.73 -24.04 -19.03
N VAL A 62 -2.39 -22.76 -19.24
CA VAL A 62 -1.74 -21.93 -18.21
C VAL A 62 -2.64 -21.77 -16.99
N ASN A 63 -3.92 -21.45 -17.19
CA ASN A 63 -4.88 -21.30 -16.08
C ASN A 63 -5.11 -22.63 -15.35
N ALA A 64 -5.27 -23.74 -16.09
CA ALA A 64 -5.40 -25.07 -15.50
C ALA A 64 -4.15 -25.44 -14.68
N LEU A 65 -2.95 -25.16 -15.21
CA LEU A 65 -1.70 -25.33 -14.47
C LEU A 65 -1.63 -24.44 -13.22
N GLU A 66 -2.13 -23.20 -13.26
CA GLU A 66 -2.20 -22.37 -12.05
C GLU A 66 -3.09 -22.99 -10.97
N TYR A 67 -4.24 -23.55 -11.33
CA TYR A 67 -5.11 -24.26 -10.40
C TYR A 67 -4.45 -25.52 -9.84
N ALA A 68 -3.75 -26.29 -10.68
CA ALA A 68 -2.98 -27.46 -10.24
C ALA A 68 -1.93 -27.09 -9.18
N LEU A 69 -1.26 -25.94 -9.36
CA LEU A 69 -0.20 -25.48 -8.46
C LEU A 69 -0.75 -24.85 -7.18
N LYS A 70 -1.80 -24.02 -7.26
CA LYS A 70 -2.32 -23.24 -6.11
C LYS A 70 -3.43 -23.94 -5.33
N GLY A 71 -4.16 -24.84 -5.98
CA GLY A 71 -5.39 -25.44 -5.49
C GLY A 71 -6.63 -24.63 -5.87
N HIS A 72 -7.79 -25.16 -5.49
CA HIS A 72 -9.10 -24.55 -5.70
C HIS A 72 -9.91 -24.57 -4.39
N SER A 73 -10.62 -23.47 -4.09
CA SER A 73 -11.40 -23.33 -2.86
C SER A 73 -12.79 -23.98 -2.92
N GLY A 74 -13.15 -24.58 -4.06
CA GLY A 74 -14.49 -25.11 -4.33
C GLY A 74 -15.39 -24.09 -5.02
N GLY A 75 -16.41 -24.59 -5.73
CA GLY A 75 -17.33 -23.81 -6.56
C GLY A 75 -17.38 -24.35 -7.99
N PHE A 76 -18.23 -23.77 -8.85
CA PHE A 76 -18.36 -24.21 -10.25
C PHE A 76 -18.65 -25.71 -10.43
N GLU A 77 -19.36 -26.33 -9.48
CA GLU A 77 -19.64 -27.77 -9.44
C GLU A 77 -18.39 -28.64 -9.25
N ILE A 78 -17.29 -28.06 -8.75
CA ILE A 78 -16.03 -28.76 -8.46
C ILE A 78 -15.72 -28.61 -6.96
N GLU A 79 -15.33 -29.72 -6.34
CA GLU A 79 -14.93 -29.75 -4.94
C GLU A 79 -13.62 -28.99 -4.70
N ALA A 80 -13.46 -28.50 -3.48
CA ALA A 80 -12.20 -27.87 -3.09
C ALA A 80 -11.06 -28.89 -3.10
N TYR A 81 -9.88 -28.47 -3.55
CA TYR A 81 -8.68 -29.30 -3.52
C TYR A 81 -7.42 -28.48 -3.24
N GLU A 82 -6.48 -29.10 -2.53
CA GLU A 82 -5.16 -28.50 -2.30
C GLU A 82 -4.30 -28.56 -3.57
N GLY A 83 -3.48 -27.52 -3.79
CA GLY A 83 -2.55 -27.47 -4.91
C GLY A 83 -1.28 -28.28 -4.66
N LEU A 84 -0.48 -28.45 -5.72
CA LEU A 84 0.83 -29.08 -5.62
C LEU A 84 1.86 -28.26 -4.83
N ILE A 85 1.60 -26.97 -4.57
CA ILE A 85 2.45 -26.09 -3.76
C ILE A 85 1.72 -25.72 -2.47
N PRO A 86 2.30 -26.02 -1.28
CA PRO A 86 1.72 -25.62 0.01
C PRO A 86 1.44 -24.12 0.10
N LYS A 87 0.34 -23.73 0.73
CA LYS A 87 -0.12 -22.32 0.77
C LYS A 87 0.90 -21.39 1.42
N GLU A 88 1.58 -21.88 2.45
CA GLU A 88 2.68 -21.23 3.15
C GLU A 88 3.86 -20.88 2.23
N ASP A 89 4.13 -21.70 1.22
CA ASP A 89 5.23 -21.52 0.27
C ASP A 89 4.87 -20.64 -0.92
N GLN A 90 3.59 -20.54 -1.27
CA GLN A 90 3.14 -19.78 -2.44
C GLN A 90 3.55 -18.30 -2.38
N ALA A 91 3.47 -17.68 -1.21
CA ALA A 91 3.83 -16.26 -1.03
C ALA A 91 5.33 -16.02 -1.22
N SER A 92 6.18 -16.89 -0.67
CA SER A 92 7.64 -16.78 -0.76
C SER A 92 8.11 -17.03 -2.20
N LEU A 93 7.56 -18.04 -2.88
CA LEU A 93 7.81 -18.36 -4.28
C LEU A 93 7.40 -17.20 -5.19
N ARG A 94 6.20 -16.65 -5.02
CA ARG A 94 5.73 -15.50 -5.80
C ARG A 94 6.66 -14.29 -5.64
N LYS A 95 7.12 -14.03 -4.41
CA LYS A 95 8.06 -12.95 -4.13
C LYS A 95 9.41 -13.18 -4.80
N LYS A 96 9.97 -14.40 -4.71
CA LYS A 96 11.22 -14.79 -5.35
C LYS A 96 11.14 -14.61 -6.87
N ARG A 97 10.09 -15.14 -7.50
CA ARG A 97 9.87 -15.02 -8.95
C ARG A 97 9.70 -13.57 -9.41
N LYS A 98 8.95 -12.75 -8.68
CA LYS A 98 8.79 -11.32 -9.01
C LYS A 98 10.14 -10.60 -9.01
N LYS A 99 11.02 -10.95 -8.06
CA LYS A 99 12.38 -10.41 -7.98
C LYS A 99 13.25 -10.87 -9.16
N GLU A 100 13.22 -12.16 -9.49
CA GLU A 100 13.96 -12.72 -10.63
C GLU A 100 13.48 -12.18 -11.97
N PHE A 101 12.17 -12.10 -12.17
CA PHE A 101 11.59 -11.49 -13.36
C PHE A 101 12.02 -10.02 -13.49
N GLY A 102 11.96 -9.25 -12.40
CA GLY A 102 12.46 -7.86 -12.39
C GLY A 102 13.93 -7.76 -12.78
N LYS A 103 14.79 -8.66 -12.27
CA LYS A 103 16.21 -8.72 -12.67
C LYS A 103 16.37 -9.07 -14.14
N ARG A 104 15.62 -10.05 -14.65
CA ARG A 104 15.67 -10.46 -16.06
C ARG A 104 15.17 -9.36 -16.99
N SER A 105 14.08 -8.67 -16.65
CA SER A 105 13.59 -7.51 -17.40
C SER A 105 14.61 -6.38 -17.45
N LEU A 106 15.32 -6.14 -16.34
CA LEU A 106 16.41 -5.16 -16.31
C LEU A 106 17.59 -5.59 -17.19
N MET A 107 18.06 -6.84 -17.06
CA MET A 107 19.20 -7.38 -17.81
C MET A 107 18.95 -7.40 -19.31
N ASN A 108 17.78 -7.88 -19.73
CA ASN A 108 17.41 -8.00 -21.14
C ASN A 108 16.86 -6.69 -21.72
N ARG A 109 16.79 -5.62 -20.91
CA ARG A 109 16.26 -4.30 -21.30
C ARG A 109 14.88 -4.41 -21.97
N TYR A 110 13.93 -5.07 -21.32
CA TYR A 110 12.53 -5.12 -21.76
C TYR A 110 11.63 -4.19 -20.94
N GLY A 111 10.50 -3.81 -21.52
CA GLY A 111 9.51 -2.92 -20.89
C GLY A 111 10.12 -1.57 -20.51
N VAL A 112 9.88 -1.11 -19.28
CA VAL A 112 10.42 0.18 -18.82
C VAL A 112 11.95 0.23 -18.83
N HIS A 113 12.62 -0.91 -18.72
CA HIS A 113 14.08 -0.99 -18.73
C HIS A 113 14.69 -0.89 -20.13
N ALA A 114 13.89 -1.05 -21.19
CA ALA A 114 14.30 -0.83 -22.58
C ALA A 114 14.62 0.64 -22.87
N PHE A 115 13.90 1.54 -22.21
CA PHE A 115 13.97 2.96 -22.48
C PHE A 115 15.22 3.61 -21.88
N SER A 116 15.80 4.51 -22.67
CA SER A 116 16.81 5.47 -22.24
C SER A 116 16.26 6.39 -21.14
N LYS A 117 17.17 7.09 -20.44
CA LYS A 117 16.79 8.11 -19.44
C LYS A 117 15.93 9.21 -20.08
N TYR A 118 16.22 9.59 -21.33
CA TYR A 118 15.48 10.60 -22.06
C TYR A 118 14.05 10.15 -22.37
N GLU A 119 13.88 8.95 -22.91
CA GLU A 119 12.56 8.37 -23.21
C GLU A 119 11.71 8.21 -21.94
N LYS A 120 12.30 7.73 -20.84
CA LYS A 120 11.61 7.67 -19.54
C LYS A 120 11.09 9.02 -19.09
N LYS A 121 11.92 10.07 -19.20
CA LYS A 121 11.53 11.44 -18.85
C LYS A 121 10.40 11.94 -19.75
N ARG A 122 10.50 11.67 -21.06
CA ARG A 122 9.46 12.03 -22.04
C ARG A 122 8.13 11.35 -21.72
N PHE A 123 8.10 10.02 -21.57
CA PHE A 123 6.87 9.28 -21.26
C PHE A 123 6.28 9.64 -19.90
N ALA A 124 7.11 9.91 -18.89
CA ALA A 124 6.64 10.40 -17.60
C ALA A 124 5.94 11.77 -17.73
N SER A 125 6.52 12.68 -18.53
CA SER A 125 5.93 14.00 -18.81
C SER A 125 4.61 13.88 -19.59
N GLU A 126 4.58 13.06 -20.65
CA GLU A 126 3.37 12.81 -21.44
C GLU A 126 2.27 12.18 -20.58
N GLY A 127 2.61 11.18 -19.76
CA GLY A 127 1.69 10.54 -18.83
C GLY A 127 1.12 11.51 -17.79
N GLY A 128 1.96 12.40 -17.24
CA GLY A 128 1.52 13.45 -16.30
C GLY A 128 0.57 14.45 -16.96
N ARG A 129 0.90 14.92 -18.17
CA ARG A 129 0.03 15.83 -18.93
C ARG A 129 -1.30 15.19 -19.30
N LYS A 130 -1.29 13.91 -19.69
CA LYS A 130 -2.50 13.15 -19.99
C LYS A 130 -3.36 12.98 -18.74
N ALA A 131 -2.78 12.52 -17.62
CA ALA A 131 -3.51 12.38 -16.36
C ALA A 131 -4.12 13.69 -15.87
N TYR A 132 -3.41 14.81 -16.05
CA TYR A 132 -3.93 16.15 -15.78
C TYR A 132 -5.14 16.50 -16.67
N ARG A 133 -4.98 16.34 -18.00
CA ARG A 133 -6.02 16.64 -18.99
C ARG A 133 -7.28 15.80 -18.79
N ASP A 134 -7.09 14.51 -18.54
CA ASP A 134 -8.18 13.54 -18.40
C ASP A 134 -8.80 13.60 -16.99
N GLY A 135 -8.24 14.41 -16.07
CA GLY A 135 -8.71 14.47 -14.69
C GLY A 135 -8.63 13.11 -13.99
N VAL A 136 -7.55 12.36 -14.20
CA VAL A 136 -7.35 11.03 -13.61
C VAL A 136 -6.38 11.12 -12.43
N GLY A 137 -6.61 10.29 -11.41
CA GLY A 137 -5.77 10.27 -10.21
C GLY A 137 -5.94 11.54 -9.38
N VAL A 138 -4.83 12.12 -8.90
CA VAL A 138 -4.88 13.30 -8.03
C VAL A 138 -5.50 14.52 -8.71
N HIS A 139 -5.36 14.64 -10.04
CA HIS A 139 -5.87 15.79 -10.80
C HIS A 139 -7.39 15.75 -11.00
N GLY A 140 -8.02 14.57 -10.89
CA GLY A 140 -9.48 14.41 -10.91
C GLY A 140 -10.17 14.69 -9.58
N LEU A 141 -9.40 14.87 -8.50
CA LEU A 141 -9.96 15.11 -7.18
C LEU A 141 -10.29 16.60 -7.01
N SER A 142 -11.39 16.89 -6.32
CA SER A 142 -11.66 18.24 -5.82
C SER A 142 -10.58 18.68 -4.82
N GLU A 143 -10.40 19.99 -4.64
CA GLU A 143 -9.43 20.52 -3.67
C GLU A 143 -9.68 20.02 -2.25
N GLU A 144 -10.95 19.85 -1.86
CA GLU A 144 -11.33 19.27 -0.58
C GLU A 144 -10.84 17.81 -0.46
N LYS A 145 -11.08 16.98 -1.49
CA LYS A 145 -10.62 15.58 -1.52
C LYS A 145 -9.10 15.48 -1.53
N LYS A 146 -8.40 16.35 -2.25
CA LYS A 146 -6.93 16.43 -2.23
C LYS A 146 -6.42 16.77 -0.82
N ARG A 147 -7.01 17.78 -0.16
CA ARG A 147 -6.66 18.16 1.21
C ARG A 147 -6.94 17.04 2.20
N ALA A 148 -8.07 16.35 2.07
CA ALA A 148 -8.39 15.19 2.91
C ALA A 148 -7.38 14.05 2.70
N ALA A 149 -7.09 13.67 1.45
CA ALA A 149 -6.11 12.64 1.14
C ALA A 149 -4.70 13.00 1.65
N GLY A 150 -4.28 14.26 1.49
CA GLY A 150 -3.00 14.75 2.01
C GLY A 150 -2.92 14.70 3.53
N ARG A 151 -4.00 15.10 4.23
CA ARG A 151 -4.10 14.98 5.70
C ARG A 151 -4.01 13.52 6.16
N ASN A 152 -4.78 12.64 5.53
CA ASN A 152 -4.81 11.21 5.88
C ASN A 152 -3.46 10.53 5.59
N GLY A 153 -2.83 10.87 4.45
CA GLY A 153 -1.51 10.36 4.10
C GLY A 153 -0.43 10.83 5.07
N GLY A 154 -0.45 12.11 5.47
CA GLY A 154 0.45 12.64 6.49
C GLY A 154 0.27 11.98 7.85
N LEU A 155 -0.99 11.79 8.27
CA LEU A 155 -1.36 11.12 9.52
C LEU A 155 -0.84 9.67 9.54
N ALA A 156 -1.15 8.90 8.51
CA ALA A 156 -0.71 7.50 8.40
C ALA A 156 0.82 7.38 8.37
N ALA A 157 1.52 8.30 7.70
CA ALA A 157 2.98 8.32 7.66
C ALA A 157 3.59 8.62 9.03
N ALA A 158 3.01 9.55 9.80
CA ALA A 158 3.44 9.85 11.16
C ALA A 158 3.26 8.64 12.09
N ILE A 159 2.06 8.04 12.09
CA ILE A 159 1.75 6.85 12.89
C ILE A 159 2.71 5.70 12.56
N LYS A 160 2.98 5.46 11.26
CA LYS A 160 3.92 4.41 10.83
C LYS A 160 5.35 4.64 11.32
N ARG A 161 5.75 5.89 11.56
CA ARG A 161 7.04 6.25 12.17
C ARG A 161 7.02 6.20 13.71
N GLY A 162 5.87 5.87 14.32
CA GLY A 162 5.68 5.93 15.77
C GLY A 162 5.48 7.33 16.33
N GLU A 163 5.21 8.33 15.46
CA GLU A 163 4.94 9.71 15.89
C GLU A 163 3.47 9.85 16.32
N ILE A 164 3.21 10.63 17.37
CA ILE A 164 1.86 10.97 17.84
C ILE A 164 1.39 12.24 17.09
N PRO A 165 0.34 12.19 16.24
CA PRO A 165 -0.10 13.34 15.47
C PRO A 165 -0.81 14.41 16.30
N TRP A 166 -0.77 15.67 15.85
CA TRP A 166 -1.53 16.79 16.42
C TRP A 166 -2.96 16.84 15.83
N SER A 167 -3.85 15.96 16.28
CA SER A 167 -5.24 15.93 15.78
C SER A 167 -6.21 16.70 16.70
N GLU A 168 -7.41 17.05 16.22
CA GLU A 168 -8.49 17.55 17.09
C GLU A 168 -9.29 16.39 17.74
N ARG A 169 -9.21 15.19 17.16
CA ARG A 169 -9.66 13.90 17.69
C ARG A 169 -9.11 12.83 16.74
N VAL A 170 -8.37 11.84 17.23
CA VAL A 170 -8.23 10.59 16.49
C VAL A 170 -8.70 9.49 17.40
N ASP A 171 -9.85 8.89 17.08
CA ASP A 171 -10.14 7.55 17.54
C ASP A 171 -9.18 6.63 16.77
N ILE A 172 -7.98 6.42 17.31
CA ILE A 172 -6.99 5.53 16.70
C ILE A 172 -7.40 4.10 17.05
N PHE A 173 -8.16 3.44 16.18
CA PHE A 173 -8.26 1.98 16.21
C PHE A 173 -7.00 1.39 15.58
N ALA A 174 -5.89 1.41 16.31
CA ALA A 174 -4.68 0.67 15.96
C ALA A 174 -4.50 -0.46 17.00
N ARG A 175 -4.84 -1.69 16.60
CA ARG A 175 -4.48 -2.94 17.31
C ARG A 175 -4.75 -2.89 18.83
N ASP A 176 -6.03 -2.85 19.21
CA ASP A 176 -6.50 -3.09 20.58
C ASP A 176 -6.04 -2.11 21.68
N VAL A 177 -5.39 -1.00 21.33
CA VAL A 177 -5.06 0.08 22.28
C VAL A 177 -5.95 1.28 22.01
N PHE A 178 -6.98 1.47 22.85
CA PHE A 178 -7.79 2.69 22.86
C PHE A 178 -7.01 3.82 23.52
N VAL A 179 -6.35 4.65 22.73
CA VAL A 179 -5.75 5.90 23.22
C VAL A 179 -6.73 7.04 22.95
N SER A 180 -7.61 7.31 23.91
CA SER A 180 -8.40 8.54 23.93
C SER A 180 -7.59 9.64 24.59
N CYS A 181 -6.86 10.40 23.78
CA CYS A 181 -6.25 11.64 24.22
C CYS A 181 -7.05 12.81 23.62
N TYR A 182 -7.68 13.62 24.48
CA TYR A 182 -8.36 14.85 24.10
C TYR A 182 -7.31 15.89 23.70
N LEU A 183 -6.97 15.91 22.41
CA LEU A 183 -5.86 16.69 21.84
C LEU A 183 -6.21 18.17 21.54
N VAL A 184 -7.47 18.57 21.70
CA VAL A 184 -7.89 19.98 21.57
C VAL A 184 -7.18 20.85 22.61
N ASP A 185 -6.91 20.29 23.80
CA ASP A 185 -6.29 21.01 24.91
C ASP A 185 -4.80 21.26 24.68
N GLU A 186 -4.06 20.38 23.99
CA GLU A 186 -2.61 20.57 23.81
C GLU A 186 -2.26 21.82 22.99
N LYS A 187 -3.05 22.12 21.93
CA LYS A 187 -2.80 23.28 21.06
C LYS A 187 -3.12 24.58 21.77
N GLU A 188 -4.23 24.57 22.51
CA GLU A 188 -4.67 25.69 23.32
C GLU A 188 -3.73 25.92 24.50
N ALA A 189 -3.31 24.87 25.20
CA ALA A 189 -2.31 24.93 26.25
C ALA A 189 -0.98 25.48 25.73
N ALA A 190 -0.50 25.01 24.56
CA ALA A 190 0.73 25.53 23.97
C ALA A 190 0.62 27.03 23.63
N TYR A 191 -0.58 27.49 23.25
CA TYR A 191 -0.86 28.92 23.06
C TYR A 191 -0.88 29.68 24.38
N ARG A 192 -1.65 29.24 25.38
CA ARG A 192 -1.77 29.88 26.70
C ARG A 192 -0.43 29.96 27.43
N ILE A 193 0.31 28.85 27.49
CA ILE A 193 1.67 28.78 28.06
C ILE A 193 2.58 29.79 27.36
N GLY A 194 2.47 29.91 26.04
CA GLY A 194 3.26 30.89 25.28
C GLY A 194 2.93 32.36 25.56
N LEU A 195 1.83 32.67 26.25
CA LEU A 195 1.49 34.03 26.69
C LEU A 195 2.11 34.37 28.05
N GLU A 196 2.46 33.36 28.85
CA GLU A 196 3.04 33.56 30.18
C GLU A 196 4.46 34.13 30.10
N GLU A 197 4.80 35.06 30.99
CA GLU A 197 6.08 35.78 30.95
C GLU A 197 7.29 34.85 31.13
N ARG A 198 7.17 33.81 31.96
CA ARG A 198 8.24 32.82 32.18
C ARG A 198 8.58 31.98 30.94
N PHE A 199 7.67 31.93 29.96
CA PHE A 199 7.87 31.24 28.68
C PHE A 199 8.17 32.22 27.55
N LYS A 200 8.44 33.50 27.85
CA LYS A 200 8.97 34.46 26.89
C LYS A 200 10.48 34.54 26.99
N ARG A 201 11.13 34.80 25.88
CA ARG A 201 12.58 35.00 25.82
C ARG A 201 12.96 36.31 26.50
N SER A 202 14.00 36.28 27.33
CA SER A 202 14.55 37.46 28.00
C SER A 202 15.66 38.17 27.21
N VAL A 203 16.18 37.53 26.16
CA VAL A 203 17.39 37.96 25.43
C VAL A 203 17.05 38.56 24.06
N GLU A 204 17.62 39.71 23.76
CA GLU A 204 17.55 40.37 22.45
C GLU A 204 18.22 39.52 21.35
N PRO A 205 17.77 39.57 20.07
CA PRO A 205 16.72 40.43 19.51
C PRO A 205 15.31 39.83 19.60
N ARG A 206 15.14 38.74 20.35
CA ARG A 206 13.89 37.97 20.40
C ARG A 206 13.15 38.16 21.71
N LYS A 207 13.46 39.22 22.45
CA LYS A 207 12.86 39.51 23.75
C LYS A 207 11.34 39.60 23.63
N GLY A 208 10.62 38.97 24.55
CA GLY A 208 9.16 38.91 24.54
C GLY A 208 8.55 37.90 23.57
N LEU A 209 9.32 37.26 22.69
CA LEU A 209 8.82 36.18 21.84
C LEU A 209 8.71 34.87 22.63
N PRO A 210 7.73 34.01 22.31
CA PRO A 210 7.56 32.72 22.98
C PRO A 210 8.78 31.80 22.81
N ASP A 211 9.22 31.20 23.90
CA ASP A 211 10.32 30.26 23.92
C ASP A 211 9.84 28.83 23.68
N ASN A 212 9.68 28.49 22.40
CA ASN A 212 9.16 27.19 21.97
C ASN A 212 9.89 25.96 22.57
N PRO A 213 11.21 25.96 22.83
CA PRO A 213 11.87 24.90 23.60
C PRO A 213 11.29 24.68 25.01
N ALA A 214 11.08 25.75 25.78
CA ALA A 214 10.51 25.69 27.12
C ALA A 214 9.03 25.24 27.07
N ILE A 215 8.26 25.82 26.15
CA ILE A 215 6.85 25.43 25.91
C ILE A 215 6.74 23.95 25.52
N LYS A 216 7.65 23.45 24.67
CA LYS A 216 7.71 22.04 24.27
C LYS A 216 7.94 21.12 25.48
N ASN A 217 8.86 21.48 26.38
CA ASN A 217 9.11 20.69 27.59
C ASN A 217 7.85 20.68 28.47
N GLU A 218 7.21 21.83 28.68
CA GLU A 218 6.00 21.93 29.49
C GLU A 218 4.85 21.11 28.92
N ILE A 219 4.62 21.17 27.60
CA ILE A 219 3.57 20.36 26.95
C ILE A 219 3.86 18.87 27.04
N ASN A 220 5.12 18.45 26.84
CA ASN A 220 5.50 17.05 27.02
C ASN A 220 5.30 16.59 28.48
N ASN A 221 5.57 17.45 29.46
CA ASN A 221 5.32 17.13 30.86
C ASN A 221 3.83 17.00 31.18
N LEU A 222 3.00 17.95 30.71
CA LEU A 222 1.58 18.00 31.03
C LEU A 222 0.75 16.92 30.33
N TYR A 223 1.13 16.53 29.11
CA TYR A 223 0.29 15.67 28.26
C TYR A 223 0.93 14.34 27.87
N HIS A 224 2.23 14.18 28.09
CA HIS A 224 2.99 13.01 27.63
C HIS A 224 3.91 12.44 28.72
N ASP A 225 3.63 12.69 30.01
CA ASP A 225 4.41 12.22 31.16
C ASP A 225 5.92 12.52 31.06
N GLY A 226 6.26 13.66 30.45
CA GLY A 226 7.64 14.09 30.21
C GLY A 226 8.32 13.41 29.02
N MET A 227 7.64 12.50 28.32
CA MET A 227 8.17 11.87 27.11
C MET A 227 8.32 12.90 25.99
N PRO A 228 9.41 12.85 25.19
CA PRO A 228 9.71 13.84 24.17
C PRO A 228 8.86 13.65 22.89
N VAL A 229 7.54 13.62 23.03
CA VAL A 229 6.58 13.38 21.95
C VAL A 229 6.49 14.57 21.00
N ARG A 230 6.45 15.80 21.53
CA ARG A 230 6.37 17.02 20.73
C ARG A 230 7.75 17.59 20.45
N SER A 231 7.93 18.08 19.21
CA SER A 231 9.13 18.81 18.80
C SER A 231 8.93 20.33 18.86
N VAL A 232 10.02 21.08 19.00
CA VAL A 232 10.00 22.56 19.02
C VAL A 232 9.31 23.13 17.77
N ASN A 233 9.58 22.52 16.61
CA ASN A 233 8.98 22.95 15.36
C ASN A 233 7.47 22.70 15.34
N ALA A 234 7.02 21.54 15.84
CA ALA A 234 5.60 21.22 15.91
C ALA A 234 4.85 22.19 16.84
N ILE A 235 5.41 22.52 18.01
CA ILE A 235 4.86 23.53 18.94
C ILE A 235 4.74 24.89 18.26
N SER A 236 5.81 25.35 17.60
CA SER A 236 5.82 26.63 16.87
C SER A 236 4.72 26.71 15.81
N ILE A 237 4.55 25.64 15.02
CA ILE A 237 3.56 25.58 13.94
C ILE A 237 2.15 25.56 14.51
N GLU A 238 1.86 24.66 15.45
CA GLU A 238 0.51 24.48 15.99
C GLU A 238 0.05 25.69 16.82
N ARG A 239 0.95 26.28 17.62
CA ARG A 239 0.67 27.54 18.34
C ARG A 239 0.25 28.66 17.40
N LYS A 240 1.00 28.87 16.32
CA LYS A 240 0.68 29.90 15.30
C LYS A 240 -0.60 29.57 14.51
N ARG A 241 -0.93 28.28 14.34
CA ARG A 241 -2.22 27.87 13.73
C ARG A 241 -3.39 28.21 14.65
N TYR A 242 -3.26 27.91 15.93
CA TYR A 242 -4.28 28.24 16.94
C TYR A 242 -4.47 29.76 17.08
N GLU A 243 -3.37 30.52 17.16
CA GLU A 243 -3.42 31.99 17.19
C GLU A 243 -4.16 32.59 15.99
N ARG A 244 -3.95 32.05 14.78
CA ARG A 244 -4.68 32.49 13.58
C ARG A 244 -6.15 32.14 13.62
N LYS A 245 -6.51 30.96 14.15
CA LYS A 245 -7.91 30.51 14.33
C LYS A 245 -8.68 31.44 15.27
N LEU A 246 -8.03 32.02 16.28
CA LEU A 246 -8.66 33.00 17.17
C LEU A 246 -8.87 34.38 16.52
N LYS A 247 -8.12 34.71 15.46
CA LYS A 247 -8.19 36.00 14.76
C LYS A 247 -9.09 35.99 13.52
N SER A 248 -9.50 34.80 13.06
CA SER A 248 -10.39 34.59 11.91
C SER A 248 -11.84 34.49 12.35
#